data_AF-A0A7Z0JAG4-F1
#
_entry.id   AF-A0A7Z0JAG4-F1
#
_cell.length_a   1.000
_cell.length_b   1.000
_cell.length_c   1.000
_cell.angle_alpha   90.00
_cell.angle_beta   90.00
_cell.angle_gamma   90.00
#
_symmetry.space_group_name_H-M   'P 1'
#
loop_
_entity.id
_entity.type
_entity.pdbx_description
1 polymer ?
#
loop_
_entity_poly.entity_id
_entity_poly.type
_entity_poly.pdbx_seq_one_letter_code
_entity_poly.pdbx_strand_id
1 'polypeptide(L)'
;MTEATEVTALEDRFVVAPVDAPGRWVVHRPVDPEGDGYTHTVEVELSDDGISARGRSAFEGRTPENLRDFLVALAEDWRGWPGTRSWTSLEREMTVEAHHNGRSQVSLAITLRRADLHHTSDAWSARVVVTVEAGEELRRIADAADRLLRP
;
A
#
# COMPACT_ATOMS: atom_id res chain seq x y z
N MET A 1 17.01 15.42 13.89
CA MET A 1 17.61 14.09 13.75
C MET A 1 16.51 13.27 13.12
N THR A 2 16.62 13.02 11.83
CA THR A 2 15.53 12.46 11.00
C THR A 2 15.69 10.95 10.99
N GLU A 3 14.74 10.23 11.61
CA GLU A 3 14.64 8.77 11.58
C GLU A 3 14.21 8.33 10.17
N ALA A 4 14.80 7.24 9.67
CA ALA A 4 14.69 6.83 8.27
C ALA A 4 14.08 5.42 8.16
N THR A 5 12.78 5.33 7.93
CA THR A 5 12.02 4.12 7.52
C THR A 5 12.79 3.33 6.46
N GLU A 6 12.91 2.02 6.65
CA GLU A 6 13.57 1.14 5.69
C GLU A 6 12.56 0.72 4.61
N VAL A 7 12.78 1.22 3.39
CA VAL A 7 12.03 0.81 2.19
C VAL A 7 12.97 -0.05 1.35
N THR A 8 12.93 -1.36 1.57
CA THR A 8 13.75 -2.32 0.83
C THR A 8 12.94 -2.90 -0.33
N ALA A 9 13.29 -2.51 -1.55
CA ALA A 9 12.85 -3.20 -2.76
C ALA A 9 13.73 -4.44 -2.94
N LEU A 10 13.20 -5.61 -2.55
CA LEU A 10 13.72 -6.89 -3.04
C LEU A 10 13.09 -7.07 -4.44
N GLU A 11 13.78 -7.68 -5.39
CA GLU A 11 13.37 -7.70 -6.82
C GLU A 11 11.92 -8.19 -7.08
N ASP A 12 11.28 -8.83 -6.09
CA ASP A 12 9.89 -9.33 -6.14
C ASP A 12 8.91 -8.70 -5.13
N ARG A 13 9.30 -7.70 -4.32
CA ARG A 13 8.38 -7.03 -3.35
C ARG A 13 8.90 -5.68 -2.86
N PHE A 14 7.99 -4.77 -2.51
CA PHE A 14 8.34 -3.58 -1.73
C PHE A 14 7.73 -3.65 -0.33
N VAL A 15 8.44 -3.03 0.61
CA VAL A 15 8.12 -3.05 2.04
C VAL A 15 8.05 -1.61 2.54
N VAL A 16 6.99 -1.29 3.28
CA VAL A 16 6.86 -0.07 4.06
C VAL A 16 6.86 -0.45 5.54
N ALA A 17 7.95 -0.12 6.24
CA ALA A 17 8.13 -0.40 7.66
C ALA A 17 8.90 0.75 8.33
N PRO A 18 8.26 1.54 9.21
CA PRO A 18 8.97 2.56 9.97
C PRO A 18 10.04 1.93 10.86
N VAL A 19 11.20 2.57 11.01
CA VAL A 19 12.32 1.98 11.77
C VAL A 19 11.97 1.76 13.24
N ASP A 20 11.17 2.67 13.81
CA ASP A 20 10.84 2.68 15.24
C ASP A 20 9.40 2.21 15.54
N ALA A 21 8.76 1.52 14.58
CA ALA A 21 7.42 0.97 14.76
C ALA A 21 7.30 -0.46 14.21
N PRO A 22 6.50 -1.33 14.86
CA PRO A 22 6.30 -2.71 14.40
C PRO A 22 5.41 -2.82 13.14
N GLY A 23 4.66 -1.76 12.83
CA GLY A 23 3.76 -1.69 11.68
C GLY A 23 4.50 -1.89 10.35
N ARG A 24 4.06 -2.87 9.57
CA ARG A 24 4.66 -3.24 8.29
C ARG A 24 3.60 -3.58 7.27
N TRP A 25 3.80 -3.05 6.08
CA TRP A 25 3.00 -3.33 4.89
C TRP A 25 3.91 -3.83 3.78
N VAL A 26 3.60 -5.00 3.25
CA VAL A 26 4.33 -5.62 2.14
C VAL A 26 3.40 -5.80 0.96
N VAL A 27 3.90 -5.44 -0.22
CA VAL A 27 3.25 -5.67 -1.51
C VAL A 27 4.22 -6.47 -2.35
N HIS A 28 3.80 -7.67 -2.74
CA HIS A 28 4.59 -8.54 -3.61
C HIS A 28 4.38 -8.18 -5.09
N ARG A 29 5.16 -8.80 -5.97
CA ARG A 29 5.06 -8.60 -7.40
C ARG A 29 3.65 -8.96 -7.92
N PRO A 30 3.04 -8.11 -8.76
CA PRO A 30 1.80 -8.48 -9.44
C PRO A 30 2.02 -9.66 -10.37
N VAL A 31 1.05 -10.58 -10.37
CA VAL A 31 0.95 -11.66 -11.35
C VAL A 31 -0.29 -11.43 -12.20
N ASP A 32 -0.22 -11.77 -13.48
CA ASP A 32 -1.35 -11.80 -14.41
C ASP A 32 -1.74 -13.28 -14.61
N PRO A 33 -2.68 -13.82 -13.81
CA PRO A 33 -3.05 -15.24 -13.90
C PRO A 33 -3.67 -15.60 -15.25
N GLU A 34 -4.43 -14.68 -15.83
CA GLU A 34 -5.17 -14.85 -17.08
C GLU A 34 -4.29 -14.59 -18.32
N GLY A 35 -3.21 -13.81 -18.17
CA GLY A 35 -2.27 -13.46 -19.24
C GLY A 35 -2.83 -12.47 -20.26
N ASP A 36 -3.91 -11.76 -19.91
CA ASP A 36 -4.63 -10.84 -20.80
C ASP A 36 -4.30 -9.37 -20.52
N GLY A 37 -3.52 -9.10 -19.47
CA GLY A 37 -3.10 -7.78 -19.01
C GLY A 37 -4.23 -6.93 -18.43
N TYR A 38 -5.42 -7.49 -18.17
CA TYR A 38 -6.54 -6.75 -17.57
C TYR A 38 -6.49 -6.75 -16.06
N THR A 39 -6.29 -7.91 -15.45
CA THR A 39 -6.29 -8.03 -13.98
C THR A 39 -4.97 -8.57 -13.50
N HIS A 40 -4.34 -7.84 -12.59
CA HIS A 40 -3.19 -8.35 -11.88
C HIS A 40 -3.60 -8.68 -10.45
N THR A 41 -3.18 -9.84 -9.95
CA THR A 41 -3.33 -10.19 -8.55
C THR A 41 -2.04 -9.89 -7.82
N VAL A 42 -2.15 -9.23 -6.68
CA VAL A 42 -1.02 -8.93 -5.80
C VAL A 42 -1.22 -9.59 -4.45
N GLU A 43 -0.18 -10.24 -3.95
CA GLU A 43 -0.16 -10.71 -2.58
C GLU A 43 0.25 -9.56 -1.64
N VAL A 44 -0.48 -9.43 -0.54
CA VAL A 44 -0.30 -8.36 0.44
C VAL A 44 -0.17 -8.96 1.83
N GLU A 45 0.80 -8.47 2.58
CA GLU A 45 0.98 -8.80 4.00
C GLU A 45 0.90 -7.52 4.84
N LEU A 46 0.12 -7.59 5.92
CA LEU A 46 0.08 -6.60 6.98
C LEU A 46 0.56 -7.24 8.27
N SER A 47 1.41 -6.56 9.01
CA SER A 47 1.77 -6.95 10.37
C SER A 47 1.97 -5.74 11.26
N ASP A 48 1.70 -5.90 12.55
CA ASP A 48 2.01 -4.96 13.62
C ASP A 48 2.09 -5.77 14.94
N ASP A 49 2.31 -5.13 16.09
CA ASP A 49 2.37 -5.81 17.37
C ASP A 49 1.07 -6.57 17.67
N GLY A 50 1.14 -7.91 17.62
CA GLY A 50 0.00 -8.80 17.85
C GLY A 50 -0.93 -9.04 16.65
N ILE A 51 -0.67 -8.45 15.47
CA ILE A 51 -1.47 -8.69 14.26
C ILE A 51 -0.59 -9.14 13.09
N SER A 52 -1.07 -10.16 12.38
CA SER A 52 -0.54 -10.54 11.08
C SER A 52 -1.70 -10.97 10.19
N ALA A 53 -1.75 -10.43 8.98
CA ALA A 53 -2.74 -10.77 7.98
C ALA A 53 -2.07 -10.86 6.61
N ARG A 54 -2.55 -11.82 5.81
CA ARG A 54 -2.11 -12.01 4.43
C ARG A 54 -3.33 -12.26 3.56
N GLY A 55 -3.31 -11.67 2.37
CA GLY A 55 -4.43 -11.73 1.44
C GLY A 55 -3.97 -11.43 0.02
N ARG A 56 -4.90 -11.59 -0.92
CA ARG A 56 -4.73 -11.20 -2.31
C ARG A 56 -5.56 -9.96 -2.59
N SER A 57 -5.11 -9.16 -3.53
CA SER A 57 -5.77 -7.94 -3.95
C SER A 57 -5.72 -7.83 -5.47
N ALA A 58 -6.86 -7.62 -6.11
CA ALA A 58 -6.97 -7.49 -7.56
C ALA A 58 -6.81 -6.04 -8.02
N PHE A 59 -5.86 -5.80 -8.91
CA PHE A 59 -5.54 -4.49 -9.48
C PHE A 59 -5.94 -4.47 -10.96
N GLU A 60 -6.51 -3.36 -11.40
CA GLU A 60 -6.75 -3.09 -12.82
C GLU A 60 -5.41 -2.79 -13.51
N GLY A 61 -5.08 -3.55 -14.56
CA GLY A 61 -3.81 -3.48 -15.28
C GLY A 61 -3.78 -2.43 -16.39
N ARG A 62 -4.92 -1.91 -16.82
CA ARG A 62 -5.02 -1.02 -18.00
C ARG A 62 -5.36 0.43 -17.69
N THR A 63 -5.69 0.77 -16.45
CA THR A 63 -6.05 2.14 -16.07
C THR A 63 -5.00 2.79 -15.18
N PRO A 64 -4.79 4.12 -15.31
CA PRO A 64 -3.86 4.89 -14.49
C PRO A 64 -4.40 5.24 -13.09
N GLU A 65 -5.44 4.54 -12.61
CA GLU A 65 -6.00 4.70 -11.26
C GLU A 65 -5.61 3.50 -10.36
N ASN A 66 -4.43 2.95 -10.60
CA ASN A 66 -3.88 1.83 -9.85
C ASN A 66 -3.13 2.32 -8.59
N LEU A 67 -2.73 1.39 -7.73
CA LEU A 67 -2.00 1.69 -6.49
C LEU A 67 -0.69 2.47 -6.73
N ARG A 68 -0.01 2.22 -7.86
CA ARG A 68 1.23 2.92 -8.20
C ARG A 68 0.96 4.39 -8.42
N ASP A 69 -0.03 4.75 -9.25
CA ASP A 69 -0.33 6.15 -9.54
C ASP A 69 -0.80 6.90 -8.29
N PHE A 70 -1.54 6.23 -7.40
CA PHE A 70 -1.86 6.76 -6.08
C PHE A 70 -0.61 7.10 -5.26
N LEU A 71 0.32 6.14 -5.08
CA LEU A 71 1.54 6.35 -4.28
C LEU A 71 2.47 7.41 -4.90
N VAL A 72 2.58 7.44 -6.23
CA VAL A 72 3.34 8.47 -6.96
C VAL A 72 2.74 9.86 -6.71
N ALA A 73 1.42 10.00 -6.83
CA ALA A 73 0.74 11.28 -6.59
C ALA A 73 0.90 11.77 -5.14
N LEU A 74 0.97 10.87 -4.14
CA LEU A 74 1.28 11.26 -2.76
C LEU A 74 2.69 11.85 -2.63
N ALA A 75 3.68 11.25 -3.31
CA ALA A 75 5.06 11.73 -3.29
C ALA A 75 5.24 13.05 -4.08
N GLU A 76 4.49 13.25 -5.16
CA GLU A 76 4.48 14.54 -5.89
C GLU A 76 3.92 15.66 -5.02
N ASP A 77 2.84 15.38 -4.28
CA ASP A 77 2.18 16.30 -3.37
C ASP A 77 2.73 16.22 -1.93
N TRP A 78 4.01 15.86 -1.76
CA TRP A 78 4.66 15.69 -0.45
C TRP A 78 4.56 16.90 0.49
N ARG A 79 4.35 18.10 -0.06
CA ARG A 79 4.14 19.34 0.72
C ARG A 79 2.80 19.35 1.48
N GLY A 80 1.91 18.44 1.13
CA GLY A 80 0.64 18.18 1.79
C GLY A 80 -0.56 18.37 0.89
N TRP A 81 -1.67 17.77 1.33
CA TRP A 81 -2.99 17.86 0.72
C TRP A 81 -4.05 18.01 1.82
N PRO A 82 -5.23 18.58 1.51
CA PRO A 82 -6.32 18.64 2.47
C PRO A 82 -7.00 17.26 2.64
N GLY A 83 -7.37 16.95 3.89
CA GLY A 83 -8.15 15.76 4.21
C GLY A 83 -7.42 14.44 3.96
N THR A 84 -8.19 13.40 3.64
CA THR A 84 -7.70 12.05 3.37
C THR A 84 -7.79 11.75 1.89
N ARG A 85 -6.71 11.24 1.31
CA ARG A 85 -6.71 10.63 -0.02
C ARG A 85 -6.88 9.13 0.13
N SER A 86 -7.68 8.50 -0.71
CA SER A 86 -7.95 7.07 -0.62
C SER A 86 -7.84 6.40 -1.97
N TRP A 87 -7.24 5.22 -1.98
CA TRP A 87 -7.27 4.29 -3.11
C TRP A 87 -7.84 2.95 -2.64
N THR A 88 -8.55 2.24 -3.52
CA THR A 88 -9.13 0.92 -3.23
C THR A 88 -8.94 0.01 -4.43
N SER A 89 -8.61 -1.26 -4.17
CA SER A 89 -8.46 -2.30 -5.20
C SER A 89 -9.78 -2.59 -5.92
N LEU A 90 -9.69 -3.27 -7.08
CA LEU A 90 -10.83 -3.52 -7.95
C LEU A 90 -11.95 -4.28 -7.22
N GLU A 91 -11.60 -5.37 -6.55
CA GLU A 91 -12.52 -6.20 -5.75
C GLU A 91 -12.63 -5.73 -4.29
N ARG A 92 -12.08 -4.55 -3.99
CA ARG A 92 -12.13 -3.89 -2.68
C ARG A 92 -11.53 -4.73 -1.55
N GLU A 93 -10.61 -5.64 -1.84
CA GLU A 93 -9.88 -6.40 -0.81
C GLU A 93 -8.93 -5.50 -0.04
N MET A 94 -8.43 -4.45 -0.68
CA MET A 94 -7.45 -3.56 -0.09
C MET A 94 -7.85 -2.10 -0.27
N THR A 95 -7.74 -1.33 0.80
CA THR A 95 -7.91 0.13 0.79
C THR A 95 -6.70 0.76 1.45
N VAL A 96 -6.14 1.80 0.83
CA VAL A 96 -5.07 2.62 1.39
C VAL A 96 -5.60 4.03 1.56
N GLU A 97 -5.56 4.53 2.79
CA GLU A 97 -5.93 5.90 3.13
C GLU A 97 -4.68 6.66 3.58
N ALA A 98 -4.44 7.81 2.96
CA ALA A 98 -3.29 8.65 3.22
C ALA A 98 -3.73 10.00 3.80
N HIS A 99 -3.19 10.33 4.96
CA HIS A 99 -3.44 11.60 5.64
C HIS A 99 -2.11 12.30 5.94
N HIS A 100 -1.97 13.53 5.44
CA HIS A 100 -0.81 14.37 5.68
C HIS A 100 -1.05 15.23 6.93
N ASN A 101 -0.14 15.23 7.89
CA ASN A 101 -0.31 15.96 9.17
C ASN A 101 -0.12 17.49 9.06
N GLY A 102 0.08 18.01 7.86
CA GLY A 102 0.36 19.41 7.57
C GLY A 102 1.78 19.86 7.93
N ARG A 103 2.67 18.92 8.29
CA ARG A 103 4.07 19.18 8.65
C ARG A 103 5.02 18.34 7.80
N SER A 104 5.36 17.14 8.29
CA SER A 104 6.44 16.32 7.72
C SER A 104 6.13 14.82 7.76
N GLN A 105 4.90 14.43 8.10
CA GLN A 105 4.54 13.01 8.17
C GLN A 105 3.23 12.74 7.45
N VAL A 106 3.19 11.57 6.84
CA VAL A 106 2.02 10.98 6.22
C VAL A 106 1.70 9.69 6.97
N SER A 107 0.48 9.57 7.46
CA SER A 107 -0.03 8.30 7.94
C SER A 107 -0.70 7.57 6.78
N LEU A 108 -0.25 6.36 6.50
CA LEU A 108 -0.86 5.43 5.57
C LEU A 108 -1.61 4.39 6.39
N ALA A 109 -2.93 4.37 6.29
CA ALA A 109 -3.77 3.35 6.89
C ALA A 109 -4.16 2.34 5.82
N ILE A 110 -3.67 1.11 5.97
CA ILE A 110 -3.91 0.02 5.03
C ILE A 110 -4.94 -0.90 5.65
N THR A 111 -6.08 -1.06 4.99
CA THR A 111 -7.07 -2.06 5.32
C THR A 111 -6.98 -3.19 4.30
N LEU A 112 -6.79 -4.41 4.77
CA LEU A 112 -6.84 -5.63 3.97
C LEU A 112 -7.96 -6.51 4.50
N ARG A 113 -8.78 -7.04 3.62
CA ARG A 113 -9.90 -7.90 3.96
C ARG A 113 -10.08 -8.96 2.89
N ARG A 114 -10.75 -10.03 3.25
CA ARG A 114 -11.27 -10.94 2.24
C ARG A 114 -12.38 -10.22 1.46
N ALA A 115 -12.24 -10.20 0.12
CA ALA A 115 -13.30 -9.73 -0.78
C ALA A 115 -14.61 -10.50 -0.51
N ASP A 116 -15.71 -10.05 -1.11
CA ASP A 116 -16.95 -10.80 -1.41
C ASP A 116 -17.70 -11.58 -0.30
N LEU A 117 -17.21 -11.58 0.94
CA LEU A 117 -17.62 -12.55 1.94
C LEU A 117 -17.89 -11.94 3.32
N HIS A 118 -18.29 -10.67 3.38
CA HIS A 118 -18.58 -9.95 4.65
C HIS A 118 -19.66 -10.61 5.53
N HIS A 119 -20.40 -11.58 4.98
CA HIS A 119 -21.49 -12.30 5.65
C HIS A 119 -21.22 -13.79 5.86
N THR A 120 -20.04 -14.29 5.51
CA THR A 120 -19.68 -15.69 5.74
C THR A 120 -18.85 -15.85 7.00
N SER A 121 -18.82 -17.07 7.53
CA SER A 121 -18.12 -17.41 8.77
C SER A 121 -16.60 -17.24 8.70
N ASP A 122 -16.05 -17.06 7.50
CA ASP A 122 -14.63 -16.89 7.21
C ASP A 122 -14.25 -15.47 6.74
N ALA A 123 -15.15 -14.52 6.96
CA ALA A 123 -14.90 -13.09 6.79
C ALA A 123 -13.81 -12.60 7.75
N TRP A 124 -12.87 -11.82 7.24
CA TRP A 124 -11.88 -11.13 8.07
C TRP A 124 -11.50 -9.79 7.47
N SER A 125 -11.05 -8.89 8.34
CA SER A 125 -10.46 -7.60 7.99
C SER A 125 -9.36 -7.27 8.98
N ALA A 126 -8.26 -6.73 8.48
CA ALA A 126 -7.13 -6.25 9.25
C ALA A 126 -6.79 -4.83 8.81
N ARG A 127 -6.39 -3.99 9.76
CA ARG A 127 -5.97 -2.63 9.47
C ARG A 127 -4.68 -2.33 10.22
N VAL A 128 -3.68 -1.83 9.51
CA VAL A 128 -2.41 -1.35 10.07
C VAL A 128 -2.19 0.09 9.62
N VAL A 129 -1.64 0.92 10.50
CA VAL A 129 -1.28 2.30 10.18
C VAL A 129 0.23 2.44 10.26
N VAL A 130 0.86 2.79 9.15
CA VAL A 130 2.29 3.12 9.11
C VAL A 130 2.45 4.63 8.93
N THR A 131 3.38 5.22 9.68
CA THR A 131 3.70 6.64 9.56
C THR A 131 5.04 6.78 8.88
N VAL A 132 5.10 7.59 7.82
CA VAL A 132 6.29 7.82 7.03
C VAL A 132 6.57 9.32 6.90
N GLU A 133 7.82 9.67 6.71
CA GLU A 133 8.25 11.03 6.39
C GLU A 133 7.70 11.44 5.01
N ALA A 134 7.12 12.63 4.94
CA ALA A 134 6.36 13.07 3.77
C ALA A 134 7.24 13.25 2.52
N GLY A 135 8.53 13.57 2.67
CA GLY A 135 9.47 13.78 1.58
C GLY A 135 10.17 12.50 1.11
N GLU A 136 11.32 12.21 1.70
CA GLU A 136 12.26 11.19 1.22
C GLU A 136 11.71 9.77 1.35
N GLU A 137 11.01 9.46 2.44
CA GLU A 137 10.41 8.13 2.62
C GLU A 137 9.27 7.89 1.65
N LEU A 138 8.36 8.85 1.51
CA LEU A 138 7.26 8.76 0.56
C LEU A 138 7.77 8.66 -0.88
N ARG A 139 8.85 9.37 -1.22
CA ARG A 139 9.50 9.27 -2.54
C ARG A 139 10.10 7.88 -2.76
N ARG A 140 10.77 7.30 -1.77
CA ARG A 140 11.30 5.92 -1.85
C ARG A 140 10.18 4.90 -2.04
N ILE A 141 9.03 5.10 -1.39
CA ILE A 141 7.83 4.26 -1.59
C ILE A 141 7.32 4.40 -3.02
N ALA A 142 7.19 5.62 -3.53
CA ALA A 142 6.76 5.87 -4.91
C ALA A 142 7.72 5.23 -5.93
N ASP A 143 9.03 5.35 -5.75
CA ASP A 143 10.04 4.75 -6.63
C ASP A 143 10.03 3.21 -6.57
N ALA A 144 9.70 2.62 -5.42
CA ALA A 144 9.55 1.18 -5.29
C ALA A 144 8.25 0.69 -5.96
N ALA A 145 7.15 1.39 -5.75
CA ALA A 145 5.87 1.12 -6.41
C ALA A 145 5.97 1.28 -7.92
N ASP A 146 6.63 2.33 -8.40
CA ASP A 146 6.86 2.58 -9.82
C ASP A 146 7.72 1.50 -10.47
N ARG A 147 8.64 0.85 -9.74
CA ARG A 147 9.42 -0.27 -10.27
C ARG A 147 8.67 -1.59 -10.26
N LEU A 148 7.96 -1.90 -9.16
CA LEU A 148 7.34 -3.20 -8.95
C LEU A 148 5.99 -3.35 -9.64
N LEU A 149 5.19 -2.29 -9.65
CA LEU A 149 3.80 -2.30 -10.12
C LEU A 149 3.66 -1.81 -11.56
N ARG A 150 4.76 -1.72 -12.32
CA ARG A 150 4.67 -1.58 -13.77
C ARG A 150 4.09 -2.87 -14.36
N PRO A 151 3.08 -2.77 -15.25
CA PRO A 151 2.62 -3.93 -16.02
C PRO A 151 3.74 -4.46 -16.93
#